data_AF-A0A7Y5PMM9-F1
#
_entry.id   AF-A0A7Y5PMM9-F1
#
_cell.length_a   1.000
_cell.length_b   1.000
_cell.length_c   1.000
_cell.angle_alpha   90.00
_cell.angle_beta   90.00
_cell.angle_gamma   90.00
#
_symmetry.space_group_name_H-M   'P 1'
#
loop_
_entity.id
_entity.type
_entity.pdbx_description
1 polymer ?
#
loop_
_entity_poly.entity_id
_entity_poly.type
_entity_poly.pdbx_seq_one_letter_code
_entity_poly.pdbx_strand_id
1 'polypeptide(L)'
;LIGVKDGRVVATQGDPLTRERRSDPWRVRRGFEGSIERTLVPLARAHRVPVLLVHGDSHHFRFDQPFTEPDGQPVGRLWRLQVFGDPQMHAVRVTVRSAQAPQPFDATPIWNPLSPDPRR
;
A
#
# COMPACT_ATOMS: atom_id res chain seq x y z
N LEU A 1 8.76 -7.60 10.44
CA LEU A 1 8.99 -6.13 10.44
C LEU A 1 10.30 -5.86 9.70
N ILE A 2 10.24 -5.40 8.45
CA ILE A 2 11.42 -4.90 7.74
C ILE A 2 11.61 -3.46 8.24
N GLY A 3 12.50 -3.28 9.21
CA GLY A 3 12.86 -1.98 9.77
C GLY A 3 13.80 -1.25 8.81
N VAL A 4 13.29 -0.26 8.11
CA VAL A 4 14.06 0.71 7.33
C VAL A 4 14.36 1.90 8.22
N LYS A 5 15.60 2.40 8.19
CA LYS A 5 16.01 3.57 8.98
C LYS A 5 15.03 4.72 8.66
N ASP A 6 14.26 5.12 9.66
CA ASP A 6 13.28 6.23 9.64
C ASP A 6 11.93 5.98 8.91
N GLY A 7 11.74 4.84 8.22
CA GLY A 7 10.46 4.42 7.64
C GLY A 7 9.77 3.32 8.45
N ARG A 8 8.46 3.12 8.25
CA ARG A 8 7.71 1.97 8.82
C ARG A 8 7.06 1.17 7.70
N VAL A 9 7.22 -0.14 7.74
CA VAL A 9 6.56 -1.07 6.82
C VAL A 9 5.62 -1.97 7.62
N VAL A 10 4.35 -1.95 7.26
CA VAL A 10 3.32 -2.86 7.77
C VAL A 10 2.94 -3.80 6.64
N ALA A 11 2.99 -5.11 6.87
CA ALA A 11 2.66 -6.10 5.87
C ALA A 11 1.61 -7.07 6.39
N THR A 12 0.64 -7.42 5.54
CA THR A 12 -0.40 -8.42 5.82
C THR A 12 -0.67 -9.24 4.57
N GLN A 13 -1.08 -10.51 4.71
CA GLN A 13 -1.49 -11.30 3.54
C GLN A 13 -2.88 -10.85 3.04
N GLY A 14 -3.83 -10.65 3.96
CA GLY A 14 -5.23 -10.35 3.63
C GLY A 14 -5.41 -9.02 2.91
N ASP A 15 -6.59 -8.80 2.32
CA ASP A 15 -6.91 -7.58 1.59
C ASP A 15 -7.66 -6.56 2.47
N PRO A 16 -6.97 -5.55 3.07
CA PRO A 16 -7.61 -4.60 3.96
C PRO A 16 -8.51 -3.59 3.24
N LEU A 17 -8.42 -3.48 1.92
CA LEU A 17 -9.06 -2.40 1.16
C LEU A 17 -9.99 -2.98 0.11
N THR A 18 -11.20 -2.45 0.04
CA THR A 18 -12.17 -2.81 -1.00
C THR A 18 -12.59 -1.58 -1.78
N ARG A 19 -13.03 -1.84 -3.00
CA ARG A 19 -13.72 -0.87 -3.83
C ARG A 19 -14.65 -1.62 -4.78
N GLU A 20 -15.95 -1.33 -4.70
CA GLU A 20 -16.97 -2.06 -5.48
C GLU A 20 -16.93 -1.67 -6.96
N ARG A 21 -16.85 -0.38 -7.26
CA ARG A 21 -16.72 0.13 -8.64
C ARG A 21 -15.44 0.91 -8.81
N ARG A 22 -14.89 0.93 -10.02
CA ARG A 22 -13.67 1.69 -10.32
C ARG A 22 -13.77 3.20 -10.00
N SER A 23 -14.97 3.77 -9.93
CA SER A 23 -15.24 5.16 -9.56
C SER A 23 -15.30 5.41 -8.05
N ASP A 24 -15.48 4.37 -7.24
CA ASP A 24 -15.76 4.53 -5.82
C ASP A 24 -14.49 4.92 -5.04
N PRO A 25 -14.62 5.51 -3.84
CA PRO A 25 -13.49 5.64 -2.94
C PRO A 25 -13.05 4.28 -2.40
N TRP A 26 -11.79 4.16 -2.02
CA TRP A 26 -11.30 3.00 -1.28
C TRP A 26 -11.92 2.98 0.13
N ARG A 27 -12.30 1.80 0.58
CA ARG A 27 -12.85 1.58 1.94
C ARG A 27 -12.03 0.51 2.66
N VAL A 28 -11.79 0.73 3.94
CA VAL A 28 -11.21 -0.31 4.80
C VAL A 28 -12.28 -1.38 5.04
N ARG A 29 -11.93 -2.65 4.87
CA ARG A 29 -12.86 -3.75 5.15
C ARG A 29 -13.09 -3.88 6.66
N ARG A 30 -14.32 -4.25 7.06
CA ARG A 30 -14.72 -4.43 8.48
C ARG A 30 -13.70 -5.16 9.36
N GLY A 31 -13.13 -6.27 8.89
CA GLY A 31 -12.13 -7.04 9.62
C GLY A 31 -10.82 -6.30 9.92
N PHE A 32 -10.55 -5.20 9.21
CA PHE A 32 -9.32 -4.41 9.31
C PHE A 32 -9.54 -3.01 9.90
N GLU A 33 -10.78 -2.56 10.10
CA GLU A 33 -11.11 -1.22 10.62
C GLU A 33 -10.36 -0.90 11.92
N GLY A 34 -10.24 -1.86 12.83
CA GLY A 34 -9.48 -1.68 14.07
C GLY A 34 -7.99 -1.41 13.83
N SER A 35 -7.35 -2.23 13.01
CA SER A 35 -5.91 -2.15 12.75
C SER A 35 -5.51 -1.04 11.79
N ILE A 36 -6.30 -0.78 10.76
CA ILE A 36 -5.95 0.13 9.66
C ILE A 36 -6.61 1.48 9.88
N GLU A 37 -7.94 1.52 9.93
CA GLU A 37 -8.68 2.78 9.99
C GLU A 37 -8.58 3.49 11.34
N ARG A 38 -8.71 2.73 12.44
CA ARG A 38 -8.71 3.29 13.81
C ARG A 38 -7.33 3.39 14.44
N THR A 39 -6.32 2.72 13.87
CA THR A 39 -4.96 2.69 14.43
C THR A 39 -3.93 3.23 13.45
N LEU A 40 -3.68 2.54 12.34
CA LEU A 40 -2.59 2.90 11.41
C LEU A 40 -2.76 4.30 10.81
N VAL A 41 -3.96 4.61 10.30
CA VAL A 41 -4.24 5.89 9.64
C VAL A 41 -4.08 7.08 10.61
N PRO A 42 -4.69 7.08 11.82
CA PRO A 42 -4.47 8.14 12.80
C PRO A 42 -3.00 8.29 13.22
N LEU A 43 -2.27 7.19 13.40
CA LEU A 43 -0.85 7.24 13.77
C LEU A 43 0.00 7.83 12.64
N ALA A 44 -0.25 7.43 11.39
CA ALA A 44 0.43 7.99 10.22
C ALA A 44 0.17 9.50 10.10
N ARG A 45 -1.09 9.91 10.29
CA ARG A 45 -1.52 11.32 10.31
C ARG A 45 -0.82 12.13 11.40
N ALA A 46 -0.83 11.63 12.65
CA ALA A 46 -0.33 12.35 13.81
C ALA A 46 1.20 12.51 13.80
N HIS A 47 1.93 11.47 13.39
CA HIS A 47 3.38 11.43 13.55
C HIS A 47 4.16 11.82 12.28
N ARG A 48 3.48 12.00 11.14
CA ARG A 48 4.08 12.39 9.85
C ARG A 48 5.28 11.52 9.45
N VAL A 49 5.29 10.26 9.90
CA VAL A 49 6.30 9.26 9.55
C VAL A 49 5.87 8.54 8.26
N PRO A 50 6.80 8.24 7.33
CA PRO A 50 6.49 7.40 6.18
C PRO A 50 6.03 6.01 6.60
N VAL A 51 4.86 5.61 6.12
CA VAL A 51 4.31 4.28 6.31
C VAL A 51 4.04 3.64 4.94
N LEU A 52 4.53 2.43 4.73
CA LEU A 52 4.16 1.58 3.61
C LEU A 52 3.30 0.42 4.11
N LEU A 53 2.04 0.36 3.69
CA LEU A 53 1.14 -0.77 3.88
C LEU A 53 1.26 -1.73 2.69
N VAL A 54 1.81 -2.93 2.93
CA VAL A 54 1.96 -3.99 1.94
C VAL A 54 0.87 -5.06 2.13
N HIS A 55 0.14 -5.42 1.07
CA HIS A 55 -0.85 -6.50 1.11
C HIS A 55 -1.01 -7.24 -0.22
N GLY A 56 -1.70 -8.40 -0.26
CA GLY A 56 -1.66 -9.31 -1.43
C GLY A 56 -2.97 -9.93 -1.92
N ASP A 57 -3.90 -10.32 -1.08
CA ASP A 57 -4.97 -11.29 -1.38
C ASP A 57 -5.86 -11.07 -2.64
N SER A 58 -6.11 -9.85 -3.10
CA SER A 58 -6.88 -9.62 -4.33
C SER A 58 -6.06 -9.65 -5.65
N HIS A 59 -4.75 -9.89 -5.59
CA HIS A 59 -3.89 -10.15 -6.76
C HIS A 59 -3.76 -9.01 -7.80
N HIS A 60 -4.16 -7.79 -7.47
CA HIS A 60 -3.98 -6.63 -8.33
C HIS A 60 -2.75 -5.83 -7.91
N PHE A 61 -1.74 -5.70 -8.77
CA PHE A 61 -0.63 -4.80 -8.47
C PHE A 61 -1.11 -3.35 -8.39
N ARG A 62 -0.83 -2.68 -7.26
CA ARG A 62 -1.13 -1.26 -7.05
C ARG A 62 -0.05 -0.62 -6.19
N PHE A 63 0.34 0.60 -6.55
CA PHE A 63 1.18 1.44 -5.73
C PHE A 63 0.64 2.86 -5.74
N ASP A 64 0.03 3.29 -4.64
CA ASP A 64 -0.69 4.57 -4.55
C ASP A 64 -0.90 5.01 -3.08
N GLN A 65 -1.69 6.07 -2.88
CA GLN A 65 -2.06 6.60 -1.57
C GLN A 65 -3.59 6.65 -1.45
N PRO A 66 -4.24 5.53 -1.04
CA PRO A 66 -5.69 5.39 -1.11
C PRO A 66 -6.43 6.04 0.06
N PHE A 67 -5.72 6.41 1.13
CA PHE A 67 -6.31 7.00 2.32
C PHE A 67 -6.32 8.52 2.18
N THR A 68 -7.45 9.15 2.46
CA THR A 68 -7.63 10.61 2.35
C THR A 68 -7.97 11.24 3.70
N GLU A 69 -7.54 12.49 3.86
CA GLU A 69 -7.98 13.45 4.84
C GLU A 69 -9.45 13.86 4.57
N PRO A 70 -10.14 14.49 5.55
CA PRO A 70 -11.52 14.96 5.38
C PRO A 70 -11.69 15.98 4.24
N ASP A 71 -10.63 16.72 3.90
CA ASP A 71 -10.59 17.66 2.78
C ASP A 71 -10.32 16.99 1.41
N GLY A 72 -10.20 15.66 1.40
CA GLY A 72 -9.95 14.86 0.20
C GLY A 72 -8.48 14.72 -0.18
N GLN A 73 -7.54 15.40 0.50
CA GLN A 73 -6.11 15.23 0.24
C GLN A 73 -5.63 13.86 0.74
N PRO A 74 -4.60 13.24 0.14
CA PRO A 74 -4.06 11.99 0.68
C PRO A 74 -3.56 12.15 2.12
N VAL A 75 -3.79 11.16 2.98
CA VAL A 75 -3.16 11.07 4.31
C VAL A 75 -1.65 11.05 4.09
N GLY A 76 -1.01 12.14 4.52
CA GLY A 76 0.37 12.41 4.18
C GLY A 76 1.29 11.25 4.54
N ARG A 77 2.13 10.83 3.58
CA ARG A 77 3.20 9.84 3.76
C ARG A 77 2.74 8.42 4.10
N LEU A 78 1.44 8.11 3.98
CA LEU A 78 0.92 6.74 3.97
C LEU A 78 0.78 6.25 2.52
N TRP A 79 1.50 5.19 2.19
CA TRP A 79 1.52 4.55 0.88
C TRP A 79 0.97 3.13 0.98
N ARG A 80 0.32 2.68 -0.09
CA ARG A 80 -0.09 1.29 -0.28
C ARG A 80 0.79 0.66 -1.35
N LEU A 81 1.23 -0.57 -1.08
CA LEU A 81 1.64 -1.53 -2.09
C LEU A 81 0.73 -2.74 -2.02
N GLN A 82 -0.11 -2.94 -3.03
CA GLN A 82 -0.72 -4.23 -3.28
C GLN A 82 0.20 -5.00 -4.23
N VAL A 83 0.67 -6.17 -3.79
CA VAL A 83 1.58 -7.00 -4.58
C VAL A 83 0.82 -7.80 -5.64
N PHE A 84 1.58 -8.28 -6.62
CA PHE A 84 1.12 -9.30 -7.54
C PHE A 84 0.69 -10.58 -6.81
N GLY A 85 -0.20 -11.34 -7.43
CA GLY A 85 -0.65 -12.65 -6.99
C GLY A 85 -1.11 -13.49 -8.18
N ASP A 86 -1.72 -14.64 -7.92
CA ASP A 86 -2.16 -15.56 -8.96
C ASP A 86 -3.21 -14.90 -9.90
N PRO A 87 -3.13 -15.09 -11.23
CA PRO A 87 -2.12 -15.86 -11.97
C PRO A 87 -0.87 -15.06 -12.36
N GLN A 88 -0.85 -13.75 -12.08
CA GLN A 88 0.19 -12.81 -12.52
C GLN A 88 1.33 -12.71 -11.50
N MET A 89 1.97 -13.83 -11.17
CA MET A 89 3.04 -13.96 -10.17
C MET A 89 4.36 -13.28 -10.58
N HIS A 90 4.40 -11.95 -10.49
CA HIS A 90 5.60 -11.13 -10.64
C HIS A 90 6.15 -10.66 -9.29
N ALA A 91 7.38 -10.13 -9.29
CA ALA A 91 7.99 -9.57 -8.09
C ALA A 91 7.87 -8.05 -8.06
N VAL A 92 8.05 -7.45 -6.88
CA VAL A 92 8.14 -6.00 -6.71
C VAL A 92 9.42 -5.67 -5.98
N ARG A 93 10.22 -4.77 -6.55
CA ARG A 93 11.34 -4.13 -5.83
C ARG A 93 10.83 -2.87 -5.15
N VAL A 94 10.91 -2.85 -3.83
CA VAL A 94 10.63 -1.65 -3.04
C VAL A 94 11.94 -0.91 -2.78
N THR A 95 12.00 0.35 -3.21
CA THR A 95 13.08 1.26 -2.84
C THR A 95 12.60 2.13 -1.69
N VAL A 96 13.36 2.15 -0.60
CA VAL A 96 13.09 3.03 0.54
C VAL A 96 14.14 4.11 0.60
N ARG A 97 13.69 5.36 0.58
CA ARG A 97 14.53 6.56 0.70
C ARG A 97 14.46 7.13 2.11
N SER A 98 15.26 8.15 2.39
CA SER A 98 15.21 8.90 3.65
C SER A 98 13.77 9.34 3.97
N ALA A 99 13.44 9.33 5.26
CA ALA A 99 12.12 9.75 5.73
C ALA A 99 11.82 11.23 5.55
N GLN A 100 12.75 12.04 5.04
CA GLN A 100 12.53 13.43 4.68
C GLN A 100 12.30 13.60 3.17
N ALA A 101 12.50 12.55 2.36
CA ALA A 101 12.24 12.62 0.93
C ALA A 101 10.75 12.93 0.65
N PRO A 102 10.45 13.73 -0.39
CA PRO A 102 9.08 13.96 -0.85
C PRO A 102 8.36 12.64 -1.18
N GLN A 103 9.08 11.71 -1.81
CA GLN A 103 8.62 10.36 -2.11
C GLN A 103 9.52 9.31 -1.40
N PRO A 104 9.17 8.88 -0.18
CA PRO A 104 9.98 7.96 0.63
C PRO A 104 9.95 6.52 0.13
N PHE A 105 8.93 6.14 -0.64
CA PHE A 105 8.77 4.80 -1.20
C PHE A 105 8.63 4.83 -2.71
N ASP A 106 9.19 3.83 -3.35
CA ASP A 106 8.98 3.54 -4.76
C ASP A 106 8.85 2.03 -4.96
N ALA A 107 8.01 1.62 -5.91
CA ALA A 107 7.69 0.22 -6.16
C ALA A 107 7.81 -0.07 -7.66
N THR A 108 8.84 -0.81 -8.04
CA THR A 108 9.07 -1.19 -9.43
C THR A 108 8.72 -2.66 -9.63
N PRO A 109 7.80 -3.02 -10.54
CA PRO A 109 7.62 -4.40 -10.96
C PRO A 109 8.91 -5.02 -11.49
N ILE A 110 9.14 -6.28 -11.13
CA ILE A 110 10.15 -7.14 -11.74
C ILE A 110 9.39 -8.27 -12.44
N TRP A 111 9.48 -8.26 -13.77
CA TRP A 111 8.74 -9.20 -14.61
C TRP A 111 9.30 -10.61 -14.49
N ASN A 112 8.43 -11.52 -14.07
CA ASN A 112 8.62 -12.96 -14.21
C ASN A 112 8.24 -13.39 -15.64
N PRO A 113 9.19 -13.86 -16.48
CA PRO A 113 8.89 -14.25 -17.86
C PRO A 113 8.02 -15.50 -17.96
N LEU A 114 7.86 -16.27 -16.88
CA LEU A 114 6.98 -17.44 -16.81
C LEU A 114 5.55 -17.10 -16.37
N SER A 115 5.27 -15.84 -16.04
CA SER A 115 3.95 -15.36 -15.60
C SER A 115 3.27 -14.56 -16.72
N PRO A 116 1.92 -14.61 -16.86
CA PRO A 116 1.18 -13.80 -17.83
C PRO A 116 1.50 -12.30 -17.71
N ASP A 117 1.61 -11.59 -18.83
CA ASP A 117 1.83 -10.13 -18.84
C ASP A 117 0.59 -9.43 -18.26
N PRO A 118 0.72 -8.60 -17.21
CA PRO A 118 -0.44 -8.01 -16.55
C PRO A 118 -1.08 -6.86 -17.31
N ARG A 119 -0.52 -6.52 -18.47
CA ARG A 119 -1.05 -5.52 -19.41
C ARG A 119 -1.80 -6.14 -20.58
N ARG A 120 -1.75 -7.47 -20.73
CA ARG A 120 -2.45 -8.23 -21.76
C ARG A 120 -3.69 -8.89 -21.16
#